data_AF-A0AAD3DDT6-F1
#
_entry.id   AF-A0AAD3DDT6-F1
#
_cell.length_a   1.000
_cell.length_b   1.000
_cell.length_c   1.000
_cell.angle_alpha   90.00
_cell.angle_beta   90.00
_cell.angle_gamma   90.00
#
_symmetry.space_group_name_H-M   'P 1'
#
loop_
_entity.id
_entity.type
_entity.pdbx_description
1 polymer ?
#
loop_
_entity_poly.entity_id
_entity_poly.type
_entity_poly.pdbx_seq_one_letter_code
_entity_poly.pdbx_strand_id
1 'polypeptide(L)'
;MNLKLSTLVFAGLSTSASAFVPVTTNSRHVTKIAVTKEEQRAIDKALEASESFGFDSVQARQAWDAVEELNTKTNLKKELNKGLKTADEFKVYSRHITSLHHLLQSAKTTLNQIESLTNLLQDEIGASNIHISEELAAKLAEARAADEIYGVTSSEAQDAWDEVDLVSKKDNVHPLSLSFFTHSTDRYKESALNAHHEYNAVVDHKSIQDGMEAVGKLKHLTKQVEIEYHSLHGAKEDESHLKP
;
A
#
# COMPACT_ATOMS: atom_id res chain seq x y z
N MET A 1 60.15 -16.04 20.21
CA MET A 1 58.92 -16.66 20.73
C MET A 1 57.94 -16.76 19.57
N ASN A 2 57.61 -17.98 19.15
CA ASN A 2 56.87 -18.26 17.92
C ASN A 2 55.37 -18.35 18.22
N LEU A 3 54.58 -17.46 17.62
CA LEU A 3 53.11 -17.50 17.68
C LEU A 3 52.58 -18.42 16.58
N LYS A 4 51.92 -19.50 16.98
CA LYS A 4 51.29 -20.48 16.09
C LYS A 4 49.96 -19.94 15.56
N LEU A 5 49.89 -19.68 14.26
CA LEU A 5 48.64 -19.44 13.52
C LEU A 5 47.83 -20.76 13.47
N SER A 6 46.61 -20.75 14.00
CA SER A 6 45.64 -21.84 13.79
C SER A 6 44.77 -21.52 12.58
N THR A 7 45.00 -22.26 11.51
CA THR A 7 44.20 -22.23 10.27
C THR A 7 42.93 -23.04 10.50
N LEU A 8 41.78 -22.37 10.55
CA LEU A 8 40.47 -23.02 10.66
C LEU A 8 39.89 -23.19 9.25
N VAL A 9 39.96 -24.42 8.75
CA VAL A 9 39.39 -24.83 7.46
C VAL A 9 37.87 -24.99 7.64
N PHE A 10 37.10 -24.05 7.09
CA PHE A 10 35.64 -24.17 7.02
C PHE A 10 35.27 -24.96 5.76
N ALA A 11 35.08 -26.26 5.93
CA ALA A 11 34.57 -27.15 4.90
C ALA A 11 33.07 -27.40 5.14
N GLY A 12 32.27 -27.19 4.09
CA GLY A 12 31.00 -27.90 3.91
C GLY A 12 29.75 -27.08 4.16
N LEU A 13 29.23 -26.45 3.10
CA LEU A 13 27.78 -26.25 2.87
C LEU A 13 27.56 -26.33 1.36
N SER A 14 27.51 -27.55 0.85
CA SER A 14 27.00 -27.83 -0.49
C SER A 14 25.63 -28.47 -0.37
N THR A 15 24.82 -28.26 -1.41
CA THR A 15 23.54 -28.89 -1.74
C THR A 15 22.32 -28.58 -0.88
N SER A 16 21.49 -27.66 -1.38
CA SER A 16 20.02 -27.75 -1.32
C SER A 16 19.40 -26.98 -2.49
N ALA A 17 19.72 -27.40 -3.73
CA ALA A 17 19.04 -26.93 -4.94
C ALA A 17 18.00 -27.98 -5.35
N SER A 18 16.86 -28.00 -4.66
CA SER A 18 15.69 -28.83 -5.03
C SER A 18 14.39 -28.19 -4.51
N ALA A 19 14.22 -26.88 -4.73
CA ALA A 19 13.00 -26.15 -4.33
C ALA A 19 12.07 -25.80 -5.52
N PHE A 20 12.46 -26.16 -6.75
CA PHE A 20 11.66 -25.90 -7.96
C PHE A 20 11.41 -27.19 -8.73
N VAL A 21 10.76 -28.16 -8.07
CA VAL A 21 10.05 -29.20 -8.83
C VAL A 21 8.70 -28.59 -9.21
N PRO A 22 8.34 -28.51 -10.50
CA PRO A 22 7.01 -28.06 -10.90
C PRO A 22 6.00 -28.97 -10.21
N VAL A 23 5.16 -28.37 -9.37
CA VAL A 23 4.00 -29.07 -8.80
C VAL A 23 3.17 -29.55 -9.98
N THR A 24 3.18 -30.86 -10.22
CA THR A 24 2.22 -31.51 -11.11
C THR A 24 0.87 -31.38 -10.42
N THR A 25 0.17 -30.28 -10.73
CA THR A 25 -1.18 -30.01 -10.25
C THR A 25 -2.10 -31.05 -10.87
N ASN A 26 -2.27 -32.17 -10.17
CA ASN A 26 -3.34 -33.11 -10.44
C ASN A 26 -4.66 -32.33 -10.42
N SER A 27 -5.37 -32.39 -11.56
CA SER A 27 -6.77 -32.01 -11.73
C SER A 27 -7.17 -30.69 -11.05
N ARG A 28 -6.99 -29.58 -11.77
CA ARG A 28 -7.82 -28.40 -11.52
C ARG A 28 -9.28 -28.84 -11.68
N HIS A 29 -9.96 -29.06 -10.57
CA HIS A 29 -11.39 -28.84 -10.52
C HIS A 29 -11.60 -27.39 -10.93
N VAL A 30 -11.88 -27.17 -12.21
CA VAL A 30 -12.49 -25.95 -12.68
C VAL A 30 -13.86 -25.94 -12.05
N THR A 31 -13.96 -25.40 -10.83
CA THR A 31 -15.23 -24.95 -10.29
C THR A 31 -15.73 -23.94 -11.31
N LYS A 32 -16.63 -24.38 -12.18
CA LYS A 32 -17.42 -23.49 -13.03
C LYS A 32 -18.13 -22.56 -12.06
N ILE A 33 -17.58 -21.36 -11.88
CA ILE A 33 -18.29 -20.28 -11.23
C ILE A 33 -19.54 -20.11 -12.07
N ALA A 34 -20.70 -20.31 -11.46
CA ALA A 34 -21.97 -20.15 -12.15
C ALA A 34 -22.17 -18.67 -12.42
N VAL A 35 -21.62 -18.21 -13.55
CA VAL A 35 -21.77 -16.84 -14.04
C VAL A 35 -23.21 -16.69 -14.54
N THR A 36 -23.90 -15.70 -14.02
CA THR A 36 -25.25 -15.36 -14.48
C THR A 36 -25.19 -14.86 -15.93
N LYS A 37 -26.31 -14.98 -16.67
CA LYS A 37 -26.36 -14.48 -18.06
C LYS A 37 -26.08 -12.97 -18.16
N GLU A 38 -26.40 -12.22 -17.11
CA GLU A 38 -26.14 -10.78 -17.01
C GLU A 38 -24.66 -10.48 -16.80
N GLU A 39 -24.01 -11.19 -15.87
CA GLU A 39 -22.54 -11.08 -15.67
C GLU A 39 -21.78 -11.46 -16.93
N GLN A 40 -22.19 -12.53 -17.63
CA GLN A 40 -21.55 -12.92 -18.89
C GLN A 40 -21.64 -11.81 -19.94
N ARG A 41 -22.81 -11.17 -20.08
CA ARG A 41 -22.97 -10.03 -21.00
C ARG A 41 -22.11 -8.83 -20.61
N ALA A 42 -21.94 -8.58 -19.32
CA ALA A 42 -21.06 -7.51 -18.86
C ALA A 42 -19.59 -7.83 -19.17
N ILE A 43 -19.16 -9.08 -18.97
CA ILE A 43 -17.82 -9.55 -19.31
C ILE A 43 -17.57 -9.39 -20.81
N ASP A 44 -18.51 -9.82 -21.65
CA ASP A 44 -18.38 -9.72 -23.12
C ASP A 44 -18.21 -8.25 -23.56
N LYS A 45 -18.98 -7.32 -22.96
CA LYS A 45 -18.85 -5.88 -23.21
C LYS A 45 -17.52 -5.30 -22.73
N ALA A 46 -17.02 -5.75 -21.59
CA ALA A 46 -15.72 -5.30 -21.07
C ALA A 46 -14.56 -5.77 -21.94
N LEU A 47 -14.66 -7.00 -22.48
CA LEU A 47 -13.72 -7.52 -23.46
C LEU A 47 -13.76 -6.72 -24.77
N GLU A 48 -14.96 -6.48 -25.32
CA GLU A 48 -15.13 -5.67 -26.55
C GLU A 48 -14.56 -4.25 -26.39
N ALA A 49 -14.81 -3.60 -25.25
CA ALA A 49 -14.25 -2.28 -24.95
C ALA A 49 -12.71 -2.31 -24.82
N SER A 50 -12.17 -3.37 -24.21
CA SER A 50 -10.71 -3.55 -24.07
C SER A 50 -10.04 -3.76 -25.43
N GLU A 51 -10.68 -4.50 -26.33
CA GLU A 51 -10.21 -4.72 -27.70
C GLU A 51 -10.29 -3.45 -28.55
N SER A 52 -11.37 -2.68 -28.40
CA SER A 52 -11.64 -1.50 -29.24
C SER A 52 -10.84 -0.26 -28.84
N PHE A 53 -10.72 -0.01 -27.53
CA PHE A 53 -10.10 1.21 -27.00
C PHE A 53 -8.72 0.98 -26.38
N GLY A 54 -8.32 -0.28 -26.20
CA GLY A 54 -7.12 -0.68 -25.47
C GLY A 54 -7.39 -0.93 -24.00
N PHE A 55 -6.62 -1.85 -23.41
CA PHE A 55 -6.80 -2.33 -22.03
C PHE A 55 -6.71 -1.20 -20.99
N ASP A 56 -5.83 -0.21 -21.22
CA ASP A 56 -5.64 0.92 -20.32
C ASP A 56 -6.59 2.11 -20.54
N SER A 57 -7.51 1.99 -21.50
CA SER A 57 -8.47 3.05 -21.77
C SER A 57 -9.47 3.24 -20.61
N VAL A 58 -9.95 4.47 -20.46
CA VAL A 58 -10.97 4.81 -19.46
C VAL A 58 -12.25 4.01 -19.70
N GLN A 59 -12.62 3.79 -20.97
CA GLN A 59 -13.80 3.03 -21.37
C GLN A 59 -13.69 1.55 -21.00
N ALA A 60 -12.52 0.93 -21.24
CA ALA A 60 -12.27 -0.45 -20.83
C ALA A 60 -12.33 -0.59 -19.31
N ARG A 61 -11.70 0.33 -18.57
CA ARG A 61 -11.73 0.35 -17.10
C ARG A 61 -13.15 0.46 -16.55
N GLN A 62 -13.95 1.39 -17.07
CA GLN A 62 -15.36 1.54 -16.67
C GLN A 62 -16.20 0.29 -16.96
N ALA A 63 -15.96 -0.38 -18.08
CA ALA A 63 -16.67 -1.62 -18.41
C ALA A 63 -16.29 -2.76 -17.45
N TRP A 64 -15.02 -2.87 -17.06
CA TRP A 64 -14.57 -3.82 -16.04
C TRP A 64 -15.09 -3.47 -14.63
N ASP A 65 -15.17 -2.19 -14.28
CA ASP A 65 -15.76 -1.75 -13.01
C ASP A 65 -17.23 -2.19 -12.89
N ALA A 66 -17.99 -2.18 -14.00
CA ALA A 66 -19.37 -2.65 -14.04
C ALA A 66 -19.48 -4.18 -13.87
N VAL A 67 -18.52 -4.94 -14.42
CA VAL A 67 -18.43 -6.40 -14.20
C VAL A 67 -18.17 -6.70 -12.73
N GLU A 68 -17.24 -5.97 -12.11
CA GLU A 68 -16.92 -6.13 -10.70
C GLU A 68 -18.12 -5.81 -9.80
N GLU A 69 -18.87 -4.76 -10.13
CA GLU A 69 -20.10 -4.39 -9.45
C GLU A 69 -21.20 -5.47 -9.54
N LEU A 70 -21.39 -6.07 -10.71
CA LEU A 70 -22.36 -7.16 -10.86
C LEU A 70 -21.93 -8.42 -10.09
N ASN A 71 -20.66 -8.79 -10.18
CA ASN A 71 -20.13 -9.96 -9.49
C ASN A 71 -20.19 -9.79 -7.96
N THR A 72 -19.87 -8.60 -7.44
CA THR A 72 -20.02 -8.31 -6.01
C THR A 72 -21.47 -8.40 -5.56
N LYS A 73 -22.41 -7.82 -6.33
CA LYS A 73 -23.86 -7.89 -6.04
C LYS A 73 -24.39 -9.33 -6.00
N THR A 74 -24.01 -10.17 -6.97
CA THR A 74 -24.45 -11.58 -7.02
C THR A 74 -23.90 -12.39 -5.86
N ASN A 75 -22.61 -12.23 -5.56
CA ASN A 75 -21.97 -12.96 -4.47
C ASN A 75 -22.50 -12.52 -3.10
N LEU A 76 -22.68 -11.20 -2.89
CA LEU A 76 -23.30 -10.66 -1.69
C LEU A 76 -24.70 -11.26 -1.48
N LYS A 77 -25.56 -11.22 -2.51
CA LYS A 77 -26.91 -11.79 -2.43
C LYS A 77 -26.89 -13.28 -2.09
N LYS A 78 -25.95 -14.04 -2.66
CA LYS A 78 -25.82 -15.49 -2.41
C LYS A 78 -25.38 -15.78 -0.98
N GLU A 79 -24.42 -15.03 -0.45
CA GLU A 79 -23.97 -15.18 0.94
C GLU A 79 -25.03 -14.70 1.93
N LEU A 80 -25.73 -13.60 1.62
CA LEU A 80 -26.83 -13.07 2.43
C LEU A 80 -27.96 -14.10 2.59
N ASN A 81 -28.36 -14.74 1.49
CA ASN A 81 -29.39 -15.77 1.47
C ASN A 81 -28.99 -17.05 2.22
N LYS A 82 -27.69 -17.30 2.42
CA LYS A 82 -27.22 -18.43 3.25
C LYS A 82 -27.14 -18.07 4.73
N GLY A 83 -26.82 -16.81 5.05
CA GLY A 83 -26.52 -16.36 6.40
C GLY A 83 -27.74 -15.87 7.20
N LEU A 84 -28.69 -15.18 6.57
CA LEU A 84 -29.85 -14.60 7.26
C LEU A 84 -31.02 -15.59 7.24
N LYS A 85 -31.31 -16.19 8.40
CA LYS A 85 -32.37 -17.19 8.54
C LYS A 85 -33.68 -16.56 9.01
N THR A 86 -33.62 -15.38 9.62
CA THR A 86 -34.77 -14.73 10.24
C THR A 86 -34.95 -13.28 9.76
N ALA A 87 -36.20 -12.81 9.79
CA ALA A 87 -36.53 -11.43 9.46
C ALA A 87 -35.87 -10.41 10.41
N ASP A 88 -35.65 -10.80 11.67
CA ASP A 88 -35.00 -9.95 12.67
C ASP A 88 -33.50 -9.75 12.35
N GLU A 89 -32.79 -10.81 11.94
CA GLU A 89 -31.39 -10.71 11.49
C GLU A 89 -31.26 -9.78 10.27
N PHE A 90 -32.19 -9.88 9.31
CA PHE A 90 -32.21 -8.98 8.15
C PHE A 90 -32.43 -7.52 8.56
N LYS A 91 -33.33 -7.25 9.52
CA LYS A 91 -33.58 -5.89 10.02
C LYS A 91 -32.35 -5.31 10.72
N VAL A 92 -31.62 -6.11 11.49
CA VAL A 92 -30.35 -5.68 12.14
C VAL A 92 -29.29 -5.39 11.08
N TYR A 93 -29.11 -6.28 10.11
CA TYR A 93 -28.18 -6.09 9.01
C TYR A 93 -28.48 -4.80 8.23
N SER A 94 -29.74 -4.60 7.83
CA SER A 94 -30.17 -3.40 7.12
C SER A 94 -29.87 -2.13 7.91
N ARG A 95 -30.10 -2.13 9.24
CA ARG A 95 -29.75 -1.00 10.09
C ARG A 95 -28.24 -0.73 10.08
N HIS A 96 -27.41 -1.77 10.18
CA HIS A 96 -25.95 -1.62 10.15
C HIS A 96 -25.46 -1.06 8.82
N ILE A 97 -25.98 -1.56 7.69
CA ILE A 97 -25.63 -1.03 6.37
C ILE A 97 -26.05 0.44 6.24
N THR A 98 -27.27 0.82 6.68
CA THR A 98 -27.70 2.22 6.67
C THR A 98 -26.81 3.10 7.56
N SER A 99 -26.50 2.66 8.78
CA SER A 99 -25.58 3.39 9.67
C SER A 99 -24.19 3.55 9.08
N LEU A 100 -23.64 2.47 8.51
CA LEU A 100 -22.32 2.48 7.88
C LEU A 100 -22.30 3.37 6.64
N HIS A 101 -23.36 3.33 5.82
CA HIS A 101 -23.52 4.20 4.66
C HIS A 101 -23.47 5.67 5.07
N HIS A 102 -24.22 6.08 6.10
CA HIS A 102 -24.20 7.45 6.59
C HIS A 102 -22.83 7.87 7.12
N LEU A 103 -22.14 7.00 7.87
CA LEU A 103 -20.78 7.27 8.36
C LEU A 103 -19.81 7.46 7.19
N LEU A 104 -19.85 6.60 6.18
CA LEU A 104 -18.98 6.69 5.01
C LEU A 104 -19.30 7.92 4.14
N GLN A 105 -20.58 8.29 3.97
CA GLN A 105 -20.94 9.55 3.31
C GLN A 105 -20.39 10.77 4.04
N SER A 106 -20.45 10.78 5.39
CA SER A 106 -19.88 11.87 6.18
C SER A 106 -18.35 11.93 6.06
N ALA A 107 -17.68 10.78 5.96
CA ALA A 107 -16.24 10.68 5.79
C ALA A 107 -15.76 10.99 4.36
N LYS A 108 -16.63 10.90 3.35
CA LYS A 108 -16.28 11.10 1.93
C LYS A 108 -15.58 12.43 1.65
N THR A 109 -16.07 13.51 2.23
CA THR A 109 -15.46 14.85 2.07
C THR A 109 -14.06 14.89 2.69
N THR A 110 -13.89 14.31 3.87
CA THR A 110 -12.58 14.23 4.54
C THR A 110 -11.60 13.35 3.78
N LEU A 111 -12.04 12.23 3.20
CA LEU A 111 -11.19 11.36 2.37
C LEU A 111 -10.71 12.08 1.11
N ASN A 112 -11.58 12.85 0.44
CA ASN A 112 -11.21 13.65 -0.72
C ASN A 112 -10.20 14.75 -0.35
N GLN A 113 -10.34 15.37 0.82
CA GLN A 113 -9.37 16.34 1.33
C GLN A 113 -8.03 15.69 1.63
N ILE A 114 -8.02 14.54 2.30
CA ILE A 114 -6.81 13.77 2.59
C ILE A 114 -6.10 13.38 1.28
N GLU A 115 -6.83 12.88 0.28
CA GLU A 115 -6.26 12.55 -1.03
C GLU A 115 -5.66 13.78 -1.72
N SER A 116 -6.38 14.92 -1.73
CA SER A 116 -5.86 16.16 -2.31
C SER A 116 -4.57 16.63 -1.63
N LEU A 117 -4.51 16.58 -0.29
CA LEU A 117 -3.32 16.94 0.47
C LEU A 117 -2.18 15.94 0.24
N THR A 118 -2.50 14.66 0.11
CA THR A 118 -1.52 13.61 -0.11
C THR A 118 -0.89 13.71 -1.49
N ASN A 119 -1.69 13.99 -2.52
CA ASN A 119 -1.17 14.24 -3.87
C ASN A 119 -0.29 15.49 -3.90
N LEU A 120 -0.67 16.55 -3.18
CA LEU A 120 0.15 17.76 -3.07
C LEU A 120 1.50 17.46 -2.39
N LEU A 121 1.50 16.71 -1.28
CA LEU A 121 2.73 16.29 -0.61
C LEU A 121 3.57 15.37 -1.49
N GLN A 122 2.94 14.47 -2.25
CA GLN A 122 3.64 13.59 -3.18
C GLN A 122 4.29 14.37 -4.31
N ASP A 123 3.65 15.42 -4.83
CA ASP A 123 4.21 16.29 -5.87
C ASP A 123 5.38 17.13 -5.31
N GLU A 124 5.27 17.63 -4.07
CA GLU A 124 6.36 18.36 -3.40
C GLU A 124 7.58 17.47 -3.14
N ILE A 125 7.35 16.24 -2.65
CA ILE A 125 8.42 15.25 -2.39
C ILE A 125 9.00 14.73 -3.71
N GLY A 126 8.16 14.45 -4.71
CA GLY A 126 8.55 13.94 -6.02
C GLY A 126 9.30 14.96 -6.88
N ALA A 127 9.02 16.26 -6.71
CA ALA A 127 9.80 17.33 -7.34
C ALA A 127 11.22 17.42 -6.75
N SER A 128 11.41 17.02 -5.49
CA SER A 128 12.72 16.78 -4.89
C SER A 128 13.23 15.37 -5.18
N ASN A 129 13.24 14.97 -6.44
CA ASN A 129 13.97 13.77 -6.88
C ASN A 129 15.47 14.07 -6.80
N ILE A 130 15.97 14.21 -5.57
CA ILE A 130 17.39 14.31 -5.26
C ILE A 130 17.95 12.97 -5.73
N HIS A 131 18.63 13.00 -6.87
CA HIS A 131 19.30 11.83 -7.39
C HIS A 131 20.45 11.52 -6.44
N ILE A 132 20.18 10.68 -5.43
CA ILE A 132 21.18 10.15 -4.53
C ILE A 132 22.06 9.25 -5.39
N SER A 133 23.34 9.61 -5.54
CA SER A 133 24.28 8.77 -6.26
C SER A 133 24.37 7.41 -5.58
N GLU A 134 24.63 6.36 -6.35
CA GLU A 134 24.85 5.01 -5.81
C GLU A 134 25.98 5.00 -4.77
N GLU A 135 26.99 5.86 -4.96
CA GLU A 135 28.10 6.10 -4.02
C GLU A 135 27.61 6.65 -2.67
N LEU A 136 26.74 7.67 -2.70
CA LEU A 136 26.18 8.26 -1.49
C LEU A 136 25.25 7.29 -0.75
N ALA A 137 24.44 6.52 -1.49
CA ALA A 137 23.56 5.49 -0.91
C ALA A 137 24.36 4.38 -0.21
N ALA A 138 25.46 3.93 -0.81
CA ALA A 138 26.36 2.94 -0.21
C ALA A 138 27.01 3.47 1.08
N LYS A 139 27.48 4.72 1.07
CA LYS A 139 28.10 5.35 2.25
C LYS A 139 27.11 5.59 3.39
N LEU A 140 25.87 5.97 3.08
CA LEU A 140 24.80 6.06 4.07
C LEU A 140 24.49 4.71 4.73
N ALA A 141 24.53 3.61 3.95
CA ALA A 141 24.34 2.27 4.50
C ALA A 141 25.52 1.86 5.42
N GLU A 142 26.75 2.19 5.02
CA GLU A 142 27.96 1.93 5.81
C GLU A 142 27.97 2.70 7.14
N ALA A 143 27.62 3.99 7.12
CA ALA A 143 27.51 4.80 8.33
C ALA A 143 26.46 4.28 9.31
N ARG A 144 25.28 3.86 8.81
CA ARG A 144 24.24 3.23 9.65
C ARG A 144 24.69 1.89 10.24
N ALA A 145 25.40 1.09 9.46
CA ALA A 145 25.96 -0.17 9.96
C ALA A 145 27.02 0.09 11.04
N ALA A 146 27.84 1.13 10.89
CA ALA A 146 28.82 1.53 11.90
C ALA A 146 28.16 2.00 13.19
N ASP A 147 27.06 2.79 13.10
CA ASP A 147 26.25 3.18 14.26
C ASP A 147 25.70 1.96 15.03
N GLU A 148 25.22 0.94 14.31
CA GLU A 148 24.64 -0.27 14.88
C GLU A 148 25.70 -1.18 15.53
N ILE A 149 26.88 -1.30 14.91
CA ILE A 149 27.95 -2.21 15.36
C ILE A 149 28.79 -1.60 16.49
N TYR A 150 29.24 -0.36 16.32
CA TYR A 150 30.21 0.28 17.20
C TYR A 150 29.57 1.25 18.19
N GLY A 151 28.31 1.59 17.96
CA GLY A 151 27.61 2.62 18.69
C GLY A 151 27.87 3.99 18.09
N VAL A 152 26.83 4.80 18.10
CA VAL A 152 26.73 6.18 17.61
C VAL A 152 27.76 7.18 18.13
N THR A 153 28.44 6.89 19.25
CA THR A 153 29.51 7.76 19.80
C THR A 153 30.91 7.23 19.53
N SER A 154 31.04 6.13 18.79
CA SER A 154 32.34 5.58 18.42
C SER A 154 33.04 6.45 17.38
N SER A 155 34.37 6.41 17.39
CA SER A 155 35.19 7.03 16.33
C SER A 155 34.85 6.46 14.96
N GLU A 156 34.57 5.15 14.89
CA GLU A 156 34.29 4.41 13.67
C GLU A 156 32.96 4.84 13.03
N ALA A 157 31.92 5.06 13.86
CA ALA A 157 30.67 5.65 13.38
C ALA A 157 30.87 7.08 12.89
N GLN A 158 31.65 7.88 13.62
CA GLN A 158 31.94 9.26 13.25
C GLN A 158 32.68 9.37 11.92
N ASP A 159 33.73 8.55 11.73
CA ASP A 159 34.50 8.50 10.49
C ASP A 159 33.61 8.12 9.29
N ALA A 160 32.70 7.15 9.46
CA ALA A 160 31.79 6.74 8.40
C ALA A 160 30.78 7.84 8.03
N TRP A 161 30.30 8.63 8.99
CA TRP A 161 29.45 9.80 8.72
C TRP A 161 30.22 10.95 8.07
N ASP A 162 31.48 11.17 8.44
CA ASP A 162 32.33 12.18 7.81
C ASP A 162 32.60 11.83 6.33
N GLU A 163 32.64 10.53 5.96
CA GLU A 163 32.69 10.10 4.56
C GLU A 163 31.38 10.37 3.79
N VAL A 164 30.21 10.20 4.41
CA VAL A 164 28.91 10.59 3.84
C VAL A 164 28.89 12.09 3.54
N ASP A 165 29.41 12.90 4.46
CA ASP A 165 29.54 14.36 4.28
C ASP A 165 30.50 14.72 3.13
N LEU A 166 31.54 13.92 2.90
CA LEU A 166 32.46 14.12 1.79
C LEU A 166 31.79 13.82 0.44
N VAL A 167 31.08 12.70 0.35
CA VAL A 167 30.40 12.28 -0.90
C VAL A 167 29.21 13.19 -1.23
N SER A 168 28.44 13.62 -0.23
CA SER A 168 27.32 14.56 -0.47
C SER A 168 27.79 15.90 -1.05
N LYS A 169 28.90 16.45 -0.53
CA LYS A 169 29.54 17.67 -1.08
C LYS A 169 30.00 17.49 -2.53
N LYS A 170 30.51 16.31 -2.88
CA LYS A 170 30.95 15.96 -4.24
C LYS A 170 29.77 15.94 -5.21
N ASP A 171 28.61 15.46 -4.78
CA ASP A 171 27.41 15.35 -5.62
C ASP A 171 26.61 16.66 -5.74
N ASN A 172 27.08 17.76 -5.14
CA ASN A 172 26.33 19.02 -5.03
C ASN A 172 24.94 18.86 -4.39
N VAL A 173 24.70 17.71 -3.74
CA VAL A 173 23.57 17.55 -2.84
C VAL A 173 23.97 18.34 -1.62
N HIS A 174 23.46 19.56 -1.50
CA HIS A 174 23.68 20.37 -0.30
C HIS A 174 23.38 19.45 0.90
N PRO A 175 24.36 19.15 1.76
CA PRO A 175 24.10 18.34 2.95
C PRO A 175 22.97 19.07 3.67
N LEU A 176 21.83 18.40 3.82
CA LEU A 176 20.61 18.92 4.44
C LEU A 176 21.02 19.78 5.63
N SER A 177 21.03 21.11 5.43
CA SER A 177 21.50 22.17 6.33
C SER A 177 22.00 21.72 7.73
N LEU A 178 23.09 20.96 7.80
CA LEU A 178 23.71 20.49 9.05
C LEU A 178 24.86 21.41 9.48
N SER A 179 24.94 22.60 8.89
CA SER A 179 26.06 23.53 8.97
C SER A 179 26.18 24.31 10.29
N PHE A 180 25.56 23.85 11.38
CA PHE A 180 25.64 24.53 12.69
C PHE A 180 26.47 23.82 13.77
N PHE A 181 27.00 22.61 13.55
CA PHE A 181 27.49 21.79 14.66
C PHE A 181 28.98 21.42 14.56
N THR A 182 29.82 22.16 15.27
CA THR A 182 31.27 21.88 15.43
C THR A 182 31.62 21.18 16.76
N HIS A 183 30.64 20.74 17.55
CA HIS A 183 30.88 20.07 18.83
C HIS A 183 30.23 18.67 18.86
N SER A 184 31.06 17.62 18.93
CA SER A 184 30.67 16.22 18.75
C SER A 184 29.78 15.65 19.85
N THR A 185 29.75 16.26 21.04
CA THR A 185 28.88 15.83 22.14
C THR A 185 27.44 16.34 22.03
N ASP A 186 27.22 17.41 21.25
CA ASP A 186 25.89 17.97 21.02
C ASP A 186 25.22 17.37 19.76
N ARG A 187 26.00 16.73 18.86
CA ARG A 187 25.44 15.96 17.73
C ARG A 187 24.39 14.96 18.20
N TYR A 188 24.62 14.18 19.26
CA TYR A 188 23.64 13.18 19.67
C TYR A 188 22.47 13.75 20.49
N LYS A 189 22.73 14.74 21.34
CA LYS A 189 21.67 15.37 22.15
C LYS A 189 20.76 16.23 21.30
N GLU A 190 21.31 16.92 20.31
CA GLU A 190 20.61 17.84 19.42
C GLU A 190 20.20 17.18 18.10
N SER A 191 20.79 16.08 17.64
CA SER A 191 20.14 15.18 16.66
C SER A 191 19.10 14.28 17.31
N ALA A 192 19.17 13.99 18.62
CA ALA A 192 18.02 13.44 19.34
C ALA A 192 16.98 14.53 19.61
N LEU A 193 17.36 15.77 19.94
CA LEU A 193 16.41 16.89 20.08
C LEU A 193 15.83 17.32 18.73
N ASN A 194 16.59 17.34 17.64
CA ASN A 194 16.12 17.56 16.27
C ASN A 194 15.43 16.32 15.74
N ALA A 195 15.82 15.09 16.07
CA ALA A 195 14.94 13.97 15.82
C ALA A 195 13.61 14.22 16.54
N HIS A 196 13.60 14.64 17.81
CA HIS A 196 12.39 14.90 18.58
C HIS A 196 11.63 16.21 18.25
N HIS A 197 12.25 17.22 17.62
CA HIS A 197 11.66 18.52 17.27
C HIS A 197 11.54 18.76 15.75
N GLU A 198 12.42 18.20 14.92
CA GLU A 198 12.23 17.94 13.48
C GLU A 198 11.48 16.62 13.21
N TYR A 199 10.97 15.93 14.24
CA TYR A 199 9.69 15.19 14.15
C TYR A 199 8.50 16.17 13.96
N ASN A 200 8.65 17.17 13.09
CA ASN A 200 7.70 17.31 12.00
C ASN A 200 7.75 15.95 11.32
N ALA A 201 6.93 15.00 11.78
CA ALA A 201 6.99 13.59 11.41
C ALA A 201 7.45 13.46 9.97
N VAL A 202 8.71 13.06 9.74
CA VAL A 202 9.21 12.84 8.39
C VAL A 202 8.25 11.81 7.85
N VAL A 203 7.32 12.27 7.01
CA VAL A 203 6.28 11.41 6.49
C VAL A 203 7.04 10.55 5.51
N ASP A 204 7.50 9.40 6.00
CA ASP A 204 8.24 8.44 5.21
C ASP A 204 7.41 8.18 3.95
N HIS A 205 8.04 8.16 2.78
CA HIS A 205 7.35 7.88 1.52
C HIS A 205 6.51 6.61 1.68
N LYS A 206 7.01 5.60 2.40
CA LYS A 206 6.24 4.40 2.70
C LYS A 206 4.98 4.69 3.50
N SER A 207 5.05 5.55 4.52
CA SER A 207 3.87 5.94 5.31
C SER A 207 2.83 6.72 4.47
N ILE A 208 3.28 7.56 3.54
CA ILE A 208 2.38 8.22 2.56
C ILE A 208 1.70 7.17 1.69
N GLN A 209 2.47 6.23 1.15
CA GLN A 209 1.98 5.17 0.28
C GLN A 209 1.00 4.24 1.00
N ASP A 210 1.32 3.82 2.22
CA ASP A 210 0.45 3.02 3.08
C ASP A 210 -0.86 3.79 3.39
N GLY A 211 -0.76 5.10 3.61
CA GLY A 211 -1.90 5.99 3.78
C GLY A 211 -2.79 6.07 2.53
N MET A 212 -2.20 6.21 1.35
CA MET A 212 -2.93 6.20 0.07
C MET A 212 -3.60 4.84 -0.19
N GLU A 213 -2.93 3.74 0.11
CA GLU A 213 -3.51 2.40 0.00
C GLU A 213 -4.72 2.25 0.94
N ALA A 214 -4.62 2.74 2.18
CA ALA A 214 -5.72 2.75 3.13
C ALA A 214 -6.90 3.61 2.65
N VAL A 215 -6.65 4.80 2.08
CA VAL A 215 -7.67 5.63 1.45
C VAL A 215 -8.34 4.90 0.28
N GLY A 216 -7.56 4.21 -0.56
CA GLY A 216 -8.07 3.36 -1.64
C GLY A 216 -9.00 2.25 -1.14
N LYS A 217 -8.59 1.54 -0.08
CA LYS A 217 -9.42 0.51 0.58
C LYS A 217 -10.72 1.10 1.14
N LEU A 218 -10.68 2.28 1.75
CA LEU A 218 -11.88 2.96 2.27
C LEU A 218 -12.83 3.41 1.15
N LYS A 219 -12.30 3.88 0.02
CA LYS A 219 -13.12 4.18 -1.17
C LYS A 219 -13.79 2.93 -1.71
N HIS A 220 -13.06 1.82 -1.81
CA HIS A 220 -13.62 0.55 -2.24
C HIS A 220 -14.73 0.07 -1.29
N LEU A 221 -14.51 0.14 0.02
CA LEU A 221 -15.54 -0.17 1.02
C LEU A 221 -16.77 0.74 0.87
N THR A 222 -16.55 2.04 0.62
CA THR A 222 -17.63 3.00 0.38
C THR A 222 -18.49 2.60 -0.82
N LYS A 223 -17.85 2.24 -1.94
CA LYS A 223 -18.55 1.73 -3.12
C LYS A 223 -19.35 0.46 -2.81
N GLN A 224 -18.75 -0.50 -2.09
CA GLN A 224 -19.45 -1.74 -1.70
C GLN A 224 -20.68 -1.46 -0.82
N VAL A 225 -20.54 -0.60 0.19
CA VAL A 225 -21.64 -0.24 1.09
C VAL A 225 -22.72 0.56 0.34
N GLU A 226 -22.35 1.43 -0.60
CA GLU A 226 -23.30 2.11 -1.49
C GLU A 226 -24.09 1.10 -2.32
N ILE A 227 -23.43 0.14 -2.98
CA ILE A 227 -24.11 -0.91 -3.77
C ILE A 227 -25.09 -1.69 -2.90
N GLU A 228 -24.66 -2.11 -1.71
CA GLU A 228 -25.50 -2.88 -0.80
C GLU A 228 -26.68 -2.06 -0.28
N TYR A 229 -26.44 -0.80 0.08
CA TYR A 229 -27.48 0.13 0.49
C TYR A 229 -28.54 0.29 -0.61
N HIS A 230 -28.14 0.48 -1.87
CA HIS A 230 -29.07 0.56 -3.00
C HIS A 230 -29.78 -0.77 -3.26
N SER A 231 -29.11 -1.91 -3.08
CA SER A 231 -29.77 -3.22 -3.21
C SER A 231 -30.89 -3.43 -2.17
N LEU A 232 -30.69 -2.95 -0.94
CA LEU A 232 -31.68 -3.04 0.13
C LEU A 232 -32.87 -2.09 -0.04
N HIS A 233 -32.66 -0.90 -0.62
CA HIS A 233 -33.67 0.15 -0.70
C HIS A 233 -34.31 0.29 -2.09
N GLY A 234 -33.54 0.06 -3.16
CA GLY A 234 -33.98 0.20 -4.55
C GLY A 234 -34.98 -0.87 -5.00
N ALA A 235 -35.03 -2.03 -4.33
CA ALA A 235 -36.04 -3.06 -4.62
C ALA A 235 -37.49 -2.61 -4.34
N LYS A 236 -37.69 -1.51 -3.59
CA LYS A 236 -39.04 -1.00 -3.26
C LYS A 236 -39.64 -0.09 -4.33
N GLU A 237 -38.85 0.47 -5.23
CA GLU A 237 -39.37 1.40 -6.25
C GLU A 237 -40.07 0.65 -7.40
N ASP A 238 -39.56 -0.53 -7.79
CA ASP A 238 -40.14 -1.32 -8.90
C ASP A 238 -41.50 -1.98 -8.56
N GLU A 239 -41.83 -2.22 -7.29
CA GLU A 239 -43.14 -2.78 -6.90
C GLU A 239 -44.27 -1.74 -6.90
N SER A 240 -43.95 -0.45 -6.91
CA SER A 240 -44.96 0.63 -6.87
C SER A 240 -45.67 0.86 -8.22
N HIS A 241 -45.10 0.39 -9.33
CA HIS A 241 -45.67 0.49 -10.68
C HIS A 241 -46.49 -0.73 -11.12
N LEU A 242 -46.64 -1.74 -10.25
CA LEU A 242 -47.38 -2.98 -10.49
C LEU A 242 -48.70 -3.08 -9.73
N LYS A 243 -49.24 -1.95 -9.24
CA LYS A 243 -50.64 -1.89 -8.81
C LYS A 243 -51.54 -1.49 -9.99
N PRO A 244 -52.50 -2.35 -10.40
CA PRO A 244 -53.48 -2.02 -11.43
C PRO A 244 -54.43 -0.90 -11.00
#